data_AF-A0A7Y3C3K2-F1
#
_entry.id   AF-A0A7Y3C3K2-F1
#
_cell.length_a   1.000
_cell.length_b   1.000
_cell.length_c   1.000
_cell.angle_alpha   90.00
_cell.angle_beta   90.00
_cell.angle_gamma   90.00
#
_symmetry.space_group_name_H-M   'P 1'
#
loop_
_entity.id
_entity.type
_entity.pdbx_description
1 polymer ?
#
loop_
_entity_poly.entity_id
_entity_poly.type
_entity_poly.pdbx_seq_one_letter_code
_entity_poly.pdbx_strand_id
1 'polypeptide(L)'
;MDIHRLLAVARKEWIQLRRDSRSVILAFVLPLFLLLFFGYAITWDVDDIEIAVLDESRTAESRGVVDALVSSGYFTVEAHLESSSEIDERLTRSEVLGVLVIPPTFAADLAAPGRP
;
A
#
# COMPACT_ATOMS: atom_id res chain seq x y z
N MET A 1 19.73 23.29 41.31
CA MET A 1 20.61 22.94 40.18
C MET A 1 20.95 24.24 39.46
N ASP A 2 22.22 24.62 39.46
CA ASP A 2 22.63 25.95 39.00
C ASP A 2 22.65 26.02 37.47
N ILE A 3 21.88 26.95 36.89
CA ILE A 3 21.77 27.19 35.44
C ILE A 3 23.15 27.45 34.80
N HIS A 4 24.06 28.07 35.55
CA HIS A 4 25.44 28.30 35.10
C HIS A 4 26.23 27.00 34.90
N ARG A 5 26.04 25.99 35.76
CA ARG A 5 26.68 24.68 35.60
C ARG A 5 26.08 23.92 34.43
N LEU A 6 24.76 24.00 34.25
CA LEU A 6 24.08 23.40 33.10
C LEU A 6 24.60 23.96 31.77
N LEU A 7 24.69 25.29 31.64
CA LEU A 7 25.21 25.95 30.44
C LEU A 7 26.69 25.63 30.18
N ALA A 8 27.50 25.53 31.22
CA ALA A 8 28.91 25.14 31.09
C ALA A 8 29.06 23.71 30.56
N VAL A 9 28.24 22.78 31.04
CA VAL A 9 28.21 21.39 30.54
C VAL A 9 27.68 21.34 29.11
N ALA A 10 26.57 22.02 28.80
CA ALA A 10 26.02 22.07 27.46
C ALA A 10 27.03 22.60 26.43
N ARG A 11 27.78 23.65 26.79
CA ARG A 11 28.84 24.20 25.94
C ARG A 11 29.97 23.20 25.70
N LYS A 12 30.38 22.45 26.72
CA LYS A 12 31.41 21.42 26.62
C LYS A 12 30.98 20.31 25.65
N GLU A 13 29.77 19.77 25.85
CA GLU A 13 29.22 18.70 25.01
C GLU A 13 29.01 19.17 23.56
N TRP A 14 28.56 20.42 23.34
CA TRP A 14 28.42 20.99 21.99
C TRP A 14 29.76 21.06 21.24
N ILE A 15 30.84 21.45 21.92
CA ILE A 15 32.18 21.49 21.33
C ILE A 15 32.66 20.07 21.00
N GLN A 16 32.36 19.10 21.86
CA GLN A 16 32.73 17.69 21.65
C GLN A 16 31.97 17.09 20.46
N LEU A 17 30.65 17.29 20.40
CA LEU A 17 29.80 16.88 19.28
C LEU A 17 30.28 17.49 17.97
N ARG A 18 30.55 18.80 17.93
CA ARG A 18 31.02 19.47 16.71
C ARG A 18 32.39 18.95 16.24
N ARG A 19 33.25 18.48 17.15
CA ARG A 19 34.56 17.92 16.81
C ARG A 19 34.48 16.46 16.38
N ASP A 20 33.40 15.76 16.74
CA ASP A 20 33.13 14.41 16.26
C ASP A 20 32.38 14.46 14.91
N SER A 21 33.15 14.69 13.85
CA SER A 21 32.62 14.78 12.49
C SER A 21 31.79 13.56 12.08
N ARG A 22 32.08 12.35 12.60
CA ARG A 22 31.31 11.14 12.26
C ARG A 22 29.90 11.20 12.82
N SER A 23 29.78 11.60 14.09
CA SER A 23 28.48 11.76 14.75
C SER A 23 27.64 12.86 14.11
N VAL A 24 28.26 13.99 13.75
CA VAL A 24 27.57 15.08 13.03
C VAL A 24 27.11 14.60 11.64
N ILE A 25 27.97 13.91 10.88
CA ILE A 25 27.59 13.37 9.57
C ILE A 25 26.42 12.40 9.72
N LEU A 26 26.49 11.44 10.65
CA LEU A 26 25.40 10.46 10.85
C LEU A 26 24.08 11.14 11.23
N ALA A 27 24.13 12.16 12.10
CA ALA A 27 22.96 12.90 12.54
C ALA A 27 22.21 13.61 11.41
N PHE A 28 22.88 13.95 10.30
CA PHE A 28 22.23 14.56 9.13
C PHE A 28 22.02 13.58 7.98
N VAL A 29 22.99 12.71 7.70
CA VAL A 29 22.94 11.76 6.59
C VAL A 29 21.88 10.70 6.83
N LEU A 30 21.74 10.17 8.05
CA LEU A 30 20.73 9.14 8.30
C LEU A 30 19.30 9.70 8.09
N PRO A 31 18.89 10.84 8.68
CA PRO A 31 17.57 11.42 8.40
C PRO A 31 17.39 11.81 6.93
N LEU A 32 18.41 12.36 6.28
CA LEU A 32 18.32 12.75 4.87
C LEU A 32 18.19 11.53 3.96
N PHE A 33 18.95 10.48 4.23
CA PHE A 33 18.83 9.20 3.54
C PHE A 33 17.45 8.60 3.76
N LEU A 34 16.92 8.61 4.98
CA LEU A 34 15.56 8.16 5.26
C LEU A 34 14.52 9.00 4.51
N LEU A 35 14.70 10.33 4.46
CA LEU A 35 13.81 11.22 3.71
C LEU A 35 13.85 10.93 2.21
N LEU A 36 15.03 10.71 1.63
CA LEU A 36 15.16 10.34 0.22
C LEU A 36 14.62 8.92 -0.03
N PHE A 37 14.95 7.97 0.85
CA PHE A 37 14.51 6.59 0.75
C PHE A 37 12.99 6.50 0.83
N PHE A 38 12.36 7.08 1.85
CA PHE A 38 10.90 7.10 1.94
C PHE A 38 10.27 8.06 0.94
N GLY A 39 10.90 9.19 0.60
CA GLY A 39 10.39 10.08 -0.45
C GLY A 39 10.37 9.44 -1.83
N TYR A 40 11.27 8.49 -2.10
CA TYR A 40 11.31 7.72 -3.34
C TYR A 40 10.53 6.39 -3.24
N ALA A 41 10.64 5.68 -2.12
CA ALA A 41 10.03 4.36 -1.92
C ALA A 41 8.57 4.43 -1.50
N ILE A 42 8.08 5.57 -0.99
CA ILE A 42 6.65 5.90 -1.00
C ILE A 42 6.31 6.30 -2.45
N THR A 43 6.47 5.34 -3.36
CA THR A 43 5.70 5.35 -4.59
C THR A 43 4.28 5.07 -4.15
N TRP A 44 3.39 6.04 -4.35
CA TRP A 44 1.95 5.84 -4.24
C TRP A 44 1.47 4.95 -5.41
N ASP A 45 2.00 3.74 -5.50
CA ASP A 45 1.61 2.74 -6.50
C ASP A 45 0.34 2.01 -6.05
N VAL A 46 -0.65 2.80 -5.63
CA VAL A 46 -2.00 2.29 -5.33
C VAL A 46 -2.92 2.50 -6.53
N ASP A 47 -2.48 3.29 -7.52
CA ASP A 47 -3.29 3.72 -8.66
C ASP A 47 -3.30 2.71 -9.82
N ASP A 48 -2.63 1.55 -9.70
CA ASP A 48 -2.57 0.53 -10.77
C ASP A 48 -2.47 -0.90 -10.21
N ILE A 49 -3.37 -1.26 -9.29
CA ILE A 49 -3.42 -2.62 -8.77
C ILE A 49 -4.03 -3.53 -9.84
N GLU A 50 -3.16 -4.27 -10.53
CA GLU A 50 -3.55 -5.29 -11.52
C GLU A 50 -4.33 -6.42 -10.84
N ILE A 51 -5.60 -6.56 -11.21
CA ILE A 51 -6.48 -7.61 -10.70
C ILE A 51 -7.12 -8.41 -11.83
N ALA A 52 -7.44 -9.67 -11.54
CA ALA A 52 -8.34 -10.46 -12.39
C ALA A 52 -9.75 -10.53 -11.79
N VAL A 53 -10.75 -10.79 -12.61
CA VAL A 53 -12.15 -10.92 -12.18
C VAL A 53 -12.69 -12.29 -12.57
N LEU A 54 -13.17 -13.06 -11.61
CA LEU A 54 -13.97 -14.27 -11.84
C LEU A 54 -15.43 -13.95 -11.53
N ASP A 55 -16.22 -13.63 -12.57
CA ASP A 55 -17.65 -13.38 -12.45
C ASP A 55 -18.47 -14.64 -12.77
N GLU A 56 -18.84 -15.37 -11.71
CA GLU A 56 -19.70 -16.54 -11.80
C GLU A 56 -21.19 -16.17 -11.81
N SER A 57 -21.54 -14.95 -11.38
CA SER A 57 -22.92 -14.46 -11.36
C SER A 57 -23.37 -14.01 -12.76
N ARG A 58 -22.50 -13.32 -13.50
CA ARG A 58 -22.73 -12.77 -14.85
C ARG A 58 -23.97 -11.86 -14.95
N THR A 59 -24.32 -11.20 -13.84
CA THR A 59 -25.50 -10.35 -13.70
C THR A 59 -25.19 -8.88 -13.98
N ALA A 60 -26.19 -8.00 -14.01
CA ALA A 60 -25.95 -6.57 -14.20
C ALA A 60 -25.33 -5.95 -12.94
N GLU A 61 -25.70 -6.48 -11.77
CA GLU A 61 -25.23 -6.12 -10.46
C GLU A 61 -23.75 -6.47 -10.29
N SER A 62 -23.32 -7.67 -10.73
CA SER A 62 -21.90 -8.07 -10.69
C SER A 62 -21.04 -7.14 -11.55
N ARG A 63 -21.48 -6.87 -12.78
CA ARG A 63 -20.80 -5.91 -13.68
C ARG A 63 -20.72 -4.51 -13.09
N GLY A 64 -21.79 -4.04 -12.45
CA GLY A 64 -21.79 -2.73 -11.79
C GLY A 64 -20.76 -2.61 -10.67
N VAL A 65 -20.46 -3.69 -9.94
CA VAL A 65 -19.39 -3.71 -8.93
C VAL A 65 -18.02 -3.63 -9.58
N VAL A 66 -17.79 -4.41 -10.65
CA VAL A 66 -16.52 -4.38 -11.39
C VAL A 66 -16.27 -2.99 -11.97
N ASP A 67 -17.28 -2.39 -12.60
CA ASP A 67 -17.20 -1.04 -13.16
C ASP A 67 -16.94 0.01 -12.08
N ALA A 68 -17.61 -0.10 -10.93
CA ALA A 68 -17.37 0.79 -9.79
C ALA A 68 -15.94 0.68 -9.26
N LEU A 69 -15.39 -0.54 -9.19
CA LEU A 69 -14.03 -0.80 -8.74
C LEU A 69 -13.00 -0.19 -9.69
N VAL A 70 -13.16 -0.38 -11.00
CA VAL A 70 -12.28 0.22 -12.02
C VAL A 70 -12.40 1.74 -12.03
N SER A 71 -13.61 2.28 -11.88
CA SER A 71 -13.84 3.73 -11.86
C SER A 71 -13.19 4.45 -10.68
N SER A 72 -12.82 3.71 -9.62
CA SER A 72 -12.10 4.28 -8.47
C SER A 72 -10.68 4.74 -8.81
N GLY A 73 -10.10 4.23 -9.91
CA GLY A 73 -8.74 4.56 -10.34
C GLY A 73 -7.64 3.86 -9.56
N TYR A 74 -7.98 2.94 -8.65
CA TYR A 74 -7.00 2.15 -7.89
C TYR A 74 -6.76 0.75 -8.49
N PHE A 75 -7.68 0.26 -9.32
CA PHE A 75 -7.67 -1.11 -9.81
C PHE A 75 -7.79 -1.15 -11.33
N THR A 76 -6.92 -1.94 -11.95
CA THR A 76 -6.93 -2.23 -13.39
C THR A 76 -7.27 -3.69 -13.58
N VAL A 77 -8.31 -3.98 -14.39
CA VAL A 77 -8.71 -5.37 -14.69
C VAL A 77 -7.90 -5.89 -15.87
N GLU A 78 -6.92 -6.74 -15.59
CA GLU A 78 -6.05 -7.37 -16.59
C GLU A 78 -6.74 -8.52 -17.33
N ALA A 79 -7.56 -9.31 -16.61
CA ALA A 79 -8.21 -10.48 -17.19
C ALA A 79 -9.54 -10.82 -16.51
N HIS A 80 -10.44 -11.42 -17.29
CA HIS A 80 -11.61 -12.11 -16.77
C HIS A 80 -11.33 -13.62 -16.79
N LEU A 81 -11.46 -14.28 -15.65
CA LEU A 81 -11.26 -15.72 -15.50
C LEU A 81 -12.55 -16.45 -15.77
N GLU A 82 -12.47 -17.64 -16.36
CA GLU A 82 -13.63 -18.50 -16.60
C GLU A 82 -13.82 -19.53 -15.48
N SER A 83 -12.74 -19.87 -14.78
CA SER A 83 -12.73 -20.88 -13.72
C SER A 83 -11.83 -20.49 -12.54
N SER A 84 -12.23 -20.92 -11.35
CA SER A 84 -11.43 -20.82 -10.13
C SER A 84 -10.05 -21.49 -10.24
N SER A 85 -9.91 -22.49 -11.12
CA SER A 85 -8.62 -23.14 -11.39
C SER A 85 -7.56 -22.22 -11.99
N GLU A 86 -7.97 -21.13 -12.66
CA GLU A 86 -7.04 -20.17 -13.26
C GLU A 86 -6.47 -19.19 -12.23
N ILE A 87 -7.11 -19.05 -11.06
CA ILE A 87 -6.71 -18.11 -10.01
C ILE A 87 -5.28 -18.40 -9.54
N ASP A 88 -5.02 -19.66 -9.19
CA ASP A 88 -3.71 -20.07 -8.67
C ASP A 88 -2.60 -19.86 -9.71
N GLU A 89 -2.87 -20.13 -10.98
CA GLU A 89 -1.89 -19.95 -12.06
C GLU A 89 -1.52 -18.48 -12.23
N ARG A 90 -2.51 -17.58 -12.27
CA ARG A 90 -2.33 -16.15 -12.48
C ARG A 90 -1.61 -15.48 -11.30
N LEU A 91 -1.97 -15.85 -10.08
CA LEU A 91 -1.29 -15.35 -8.87
C LEU A 91 0.14 -15.87 -8.77
N THR A 92 0.37 -17.16 -9.05
CA THR A 92 1.72 -17.76 -8.98
C THR A 92 2.66 -17.14 -10.00
N ARG A 93 2.15 -16.78 -11.19
CA ARG A 93 2.94 -16.09 -12.21
C ARG A 93 3.14 -14.60 -11.95
N SER A 94 2.55 -14.05 -10.89
CA SER A 94 2.57 -12.62 -10.58
C SER A 94 2.06 -11.77 -11.74
N GLU A 95 1.11 -12.29 -12.52
CA GLU A 95 0.44 -11.56 -13.61
C GLU A 95 -0.64 -10.62 -13.06
N VAL A 96 -1.15 -10.90 -11.86
CA VAL A 96 -2.08 -10.05 -11.12
C VAL A 96 -1.74 -10.09 -9.63
N LEU A 97 -2.03 -9.00 -8.91
CA LEU A 97 -1.85 -8.89 -7.46
C LEU A 97 -3.01 -9.52 -6.67
N GLY A 98 -4.17 -9.67 -7.31
CA GLY A 98 -5.36 -10.21 -6.67
C GLY A 98 -6.43 -10.65 -7.66
N VAL A 99 -7.42 -11.40 -7.15
CA VAL A 99 -8.58 -11.82 -7.93
C VAL A 99 -9.86 -11.46 -7.20
N LEU A 100 -10.75 -10.74 -7.87
CA LEU A 100 -12.12 -10.51 -7.42
C LEU A 100 -12.99 -11.69 -7.85
N VAL A 101 -13.50 -12.45 -6.88
CA VAL A 101 -14.43 -13.56 -7.13
C VAL A 101 -15.85 -13.13 -6.79
N ILE A 102 -16.74 -13.16 -7.78
CA ILE A 102 -18.16 -12.85 -7.61
C ILE A 102 -18.94 -14.17 -7.69
N PRO A 103 -19.51 -14.65 -6.58
CA PRO A 103 -20.17 -15.95 -6.53
C PRO A 103 -21.47 -15.94 -7.35
N PRO A 104 -21.95 -17.11 -7.81
CA PRO A 104 -23.15 -17.18 -8.64
C PRO A 104 -24.42 -16.66 -7.93
N THR A 105 -24.47 -16.74 -6.58
CA THR A 105 -25.61 -16.27 -5.77
C THR A 105 -25.61 -14.77 -5.51
N PHE A 106 -24.58 -14.03 -5.96
CA PHE A 106 -24.37 -12.63 -5.60
C PHE A 106 -25.60 -11.73 -5.78
N ALA A 107 -26.23 -11.75 -6.97
CA ALA A 107 -27.42 -10.94 -7.23
C ALA A 107 -28.63 -11.36 -6.38
N ALA A 108 -28.77 -12.67 -6.10
CA ALA A 108 -29.84 -13.18 -5.25
C ALA A 108 -29.64 -12.77 -3.78
N ASP A 109 -28.39 -12.78 -3.31
CA ASP A 109 -28.03 -12.36 -1.96
C ASP A 109 -28.18 -10.85 -1.76
N LEU A 110 -27.92 -10.05 -2.80
CA LEU A 110 -28.17 -8.59 -2.79
C LEU A 110 -29.67 -8.24 -2.75
N ALA A 111 -30.50 -9.02 -3.47
CA ALA A 111 -31.94 -8.80 -3.51
C ALA A 111 -32.66 -9.33 -2.25
N ALA A 112 -32.03 -10.24 -1.50
CA ALA A 112 -32.58 -10.76 -0.27
C ALA A 112 -32.59 -9.68 0.82
N PRO A 113 -33.70 -9.46 1.53
CA PRO A 113 -33.74 -8.51 2.64
C PRO A 113 -32.89 -9.04 3.79
N GLY A 114 -31.65 -8.53 3.89
CA GLY A 114 -30.77 -8.57 5.05
C GLY A 114 -30.66 -9.90 5.79
N ARG A 115 -29.65 -10.71 5.46
CA ARG A 115 -28.99 -11.49 6.51
C ARG A 115 -27.96 -10.55 7.18
N PRO A 116 -28.07 -10.31 8.50
CA PRO A 116 -27.12 -9.48 9.24
C PRO A 116 -25.70 -10.07 9.21
#